data_AF-A0A661XEK3-F1
#
_entry.id   AF-A0A661XEK3-F1
#
_cell.length_a   1.000
_cell.length_b   1.000
_cell.length_c   1.000
_cell.angle_alpha   90.00
_cell.angle_beta   90.00
_cell.angle_gamma   90.00
#
_symmetry.space_group_name_H-M   'P 1'
#
loop_
_entity.id
_entity.type
_entity.pdbx_description
1 polymer ?
#
loop_
_entity_poly.entity_id
_entity_poly.type
_entity_poly.pdbx_seq_one_letter_code
_entity_poly.pdbx_strand_id
1 'polypeptide(L)'
;LLYTAKIIALPILEWVKNHRDVLKAEWAGSLRRGKETIGDIDILCVAKDGEKVIEDFVKKWGKREILAKGKTKGSIITEEGIQVDLRVVNKNEFGSALQYFTGSKNHNIELREFALKKGYTINEYGIFKIGEKEKQIGGKEEKEIYETLGMEWIPPELREARGEIEAALKGELPELVKLKDIKGDLHIHSKYSDGANSILEIAKEAEKLGYEWIVIADHSMSLKVAGGVSIEDLKKKKKEIEEINKKTKVLVIYGTEVDILDDGNLDYPEDVLKDFDFVIAAIHTGFKQPQEKITNRVIKALSNPYVDMFAHPTGRLIGKRDGYEINLDKVLEVAKKYKKLIEINAFPERQDLQDFYCKKAKEMGILLGIGTDAHSISQLYYMDIGVTVARRGWLEKRNILNTFTKKEISDYIKKRKKRGV
;
A
#
# COMPACT_ATOMS: atom_id res chain seq x y z
N LEU A 1 3.66 -7.65 -9.93
CA LEU A 1 3.01 -6.69 -9.01
C LEU A 1 3.19 -7.18 -7.58
N LEU A 2 3.19 -6.29 -6.59
CA LEU A 2 3.30 -6.65 -5.16
C LEU A 2 2.32 -7.74 -4.73
N TYR A 3 1.04 -7.58 -5.07
CA TYR A 3 -0.02 -8.55 -4.74
C TYR A 3 0.26 -9.94 -5.31
N THR A 4 0.60 -10.03 -6.60
CA THR A 4 0.97 -11.30 -7.26
C THR A 4 2.17 -11.95 -6.58
N ALA A 5 3.20 -11.17 -6.26
CA ALA A 5 4.38 -11.67 -5.58
C ALA A 5 4.06 -12.18 -4.17
N LYS A 6 3.18 -11.50 -3.42
CA LYS A 6 2.70 -11.98 -2.10
C LYS A 6 1.95 -13.31 -2.22
N ILE A 7 1.04 -13.46 -3.19
CA ILE A 7 0.29 -14.70 -3.42
C ILE A 7 1.22 -15.88 -3.69
N ILE A 8 2.26 -15.67 -4.50
CA ILE A 8 3.19 -16.75 -4.88
C ILE A 8 4.17 -17.03 -3.74
N ALA A 9 4.71 -15.98 -3.12
CA ALA A 9 5.73 -16.12 -2.08
C ALA A 9 5.18 -16.72 -0.79
N LEU A 10 3.93 -16.42 -0.40
CA LEU A 10 3.41 -16.80 0.91
C LEU A 10 3.34 -18.33 1.10
N PRO A 11 2.74 -19.13 0.20
CA PRO A 11 2.74 -20.59 0.32
C PRO A 11 4.15 -21.19 0.32
N ILE A 12 5.08 -20.59 -0.45
CA ILE A 12 6.48 -21.05 -0.50
C ILE A 12 7.16 -20.76 0.85
N LEU A 13 7.03 -19.55 1.37
CA LEU A 13 7.63 -19.16 2.65
C LEU A 13 7.06 -20.00 3.80
N GLU A 14 5.74 -20.23 3.83
CA GLU A 14 5.11 -21.10 4.83
C GLU A 14 5.62 -22.53 4.73
N TRP A 15 5.79 -23.06 3.51
CA TRP A 15 6.37 -24.38 3.32
C TRP A 15 7.82 -24.45 3.80
N VAL A 16 8.65 -23.42 3.51
CA VAL A 16 10.03 -23.34 4.00
C VAL A 16 10.07 -23.26 5.52
N LYS A 17 9.22 -22.42 6.14
CA LYS A 17 9.09 -22.29 7.61
C LYS A 17 8.72 -23.60 8.29
N ASN A 18 7.90 -24.43 7.63
CA ASN A 18 7.42 -25.71 8.15
C ASN A 18 8.33 -26.90 7.79
N HIS A 19 9.43 -26.68 7.06
CA HIS A 19 10.38 -27.73 6.75
C HIS A 19 11.14 -28.16 8.02
N ARG A 20 11.22 -29.48 8.28
CA ARG A 20 11.78 -30.05 9.53
C ARG A 20 13.21 -29.59 9.87
N ASP A 21 13.99 -29.28 8.83
CA ASP A 21 15.39 -28.88 8.93
C ASP A 21 15.59 -27.36 9.01
N VAL A 22 14.54 -26.56 8.81
CA VAL A 22 14.59 -25.09 8.88
C VAL A 22 14.33 -24.62 10.31
N LEU A 23 15.12 -23.65 10.76
CA LEU A 23 15.03 -23.03 12.08
C LEU A 23 14.37 -21.64 12.04
N LYS A 24 14.58 -20.91 10.95
CA LYS A 24 14.08 -19.54 10.74
C LYS A 24 14.04 -19.29 9.24
N ALA A 25 13.01 -18.60 8.75
CA ALA A 25 12.95 -18.17 7.36
C ALA A 25 12.17 -16.87 7.22
N GLU A 26 12.56 -16.04 6.27
CA GLU A 26 11.91 -14.75 5.97
C GLU A 26 12.12 -14.39 4.49
N TRP A 27 11.14 -13.73 3.87
CA TRP A 27 11.36 -13.14 2.55
C TRP A 27 12.20 -11.87 2.66
N ALA A 28 12.96 -11.55 1.62
CA ALA A 28 13.83 -10.39 1.56
C ALA A 28 13.49 -9.55 0.31
N GLY A 29 14.48 -8.82 -0.20
CA GLY A 29 14.38 -8.08 -1.44
C GLY A 29 13.30 -6.99 -1.43
N SER A 30 12.87 -6.64 -2.65
CA SER A 30 11.84 -5.63 -2.87
C SER A 30 10.46 -6.05 -2.34
N LEU A 31 10.21 -7.37 -2.21
CA LEU A 31 8.97 -7.90 -1.64
C LEU A 31 8.86 -7.53 -0.16
N ARG A 32 9.92 -7.73 0.63
CA ARG A 32 9.93 -7.35 2.05
C ARG A 32 9.77 -5.85 2.26
N ARG A 33 10.29 -5.03 1.35
CA ARG A 33 10.11 -3.57 1.38
C ARG A 33 8.75 -3.11 0.88
N GLY A 34 7.95 -4.01 0.29
CA GLY A 34 6.62 -3.68 -0.22
C GLY A 34 6.62 -2.86 -1.51
N LYS A 35 7.64 -2.98 -2.36
CA LYS A 35 7.70 -2.23 -3.62
C LYS A 35 6.54 -2.63 -4.54
N GLU A 36 5.99 -1.67 -5.28
CA GLU A 36 4.83 -1.90 -6.17
C GLU A 36 5.08 -2.94 -7.28
N THR A 37 6.33 -3.00 -7.76
CA THR A 37 6.84 -3.97 -8.71
C THR A 37 7.99 -4.76 -8.10
N ILE A 38 7.87 -6.09 -8.18
CA ILE A 38 8.82 -7.06 -7.64
C ILE A 38 9.49 -7.73 -8.84
N GLY A 39 10.81 -7.85 -8.79
CA GLY A 39 11.58 -8.62 -9.77
C GLY A 39 11.48 -10.11 -9.44
N ASP A 40 12.53 -10.65 -8.86
CA ASP A 40 12.55 -11.96 -8.22
C ASP A 40 12.03 -11.91 -6.77
N ILE A 41 11.67 -13.08 -6.24
CA ILE A 41 11.31 -13.29 -4.84
C ILE A 41 12.52 -13.91 -4.13
N ASP A 42 13.09 -13.18 -3.18
CA ASP A 42 14.16 -13.68 -2.32
C ASP A 42 13.61 -14.25 -1.01
N ILE A 43 14.02 -15.46 -0.64
CA ILE A 43 13.76 -16.07 0.66
C ILE A 43 15.10 -16.46 1.29
N LEU A 44 15.29 -16.06 2.55
CA LEU A 44 16.42 -16.47 3.37
C LEU A 44 15.95 -17.46 4.43
N CYS A 45 16.76 -18.48 4.72
CA CYS A 45 16.53 -19.37 5.85
C CYS A 45 17.81 -19.77 6.58
N VAL A 46 17.65 -20.14 7.85
CA VAL A 46 18.65 -20.89 8.61
C VAL A 46 18.20 -22.33 8.66
N ALA A 47 19.08 -23.27 8.31
CA ALA A 47 18.79 -24.69 8.29
C ALA A 47 19.87 -25.52 8.99
N LYS A 48 19.48 -26.68 9.53
CA LYS A 48 20.39 -27.71 10.05
C LYS A 48 21.10 -28.43 8.90
N ASP A 49 20.36 -28.70 7.83
CA ASP A 49 20.84 -29.32 6.60
C ASP A 49 20.35 -28.46 5.42
N GLY A 50 21.22 -27.54 4.97
CA GLY A 50 20.89 -26.61 3.89
C GLY A 50 20.71 -27.29 2.55
N GLU A 51 21.56 -28.29 2.23
CA GLU A 51 21.53 -28.99 0.96
C GLU A 51 20.23 -29.78 0.81
N LYS A 52 19.78 -30.44 1.89
CA LYS A 52 18.48 -31.12 1.94
C LYS A 52 17.31 -30.16 1.71
N VAL A 53 17.31 -29.00 2.39
CA VAL A 53 16.26 -27.99 2.23
C VAL A 53 16.19 -27.48 0.79
N ILE A 54 17.34 -27.18 0.18
CA ILE A 54 17.39 -26.74 -1.22
C ILE A 54 16.89 -27.83 -2.16
N GLU A 55 17.29 -29.09 -1.95
CA GLU A 55 16.81 -30.22 -2.75
C GLU A 55 15.29 -30.37 -2.68
N ASP A 56 14.73 -30.37 -1.47
CA ASP A 56 13.29 -30.52 -1.29
C ASP A 56 12.52 -29.30 -1.84
N PHE A 57 13.10 -28.10 -1.73
CA PHE A 57 12.55 -26.87 -2.31
C PHE A 57 12.45 -26.97 -3.84
N VAL A 58 13.55 -27.25 -4.53
CA VAL A 58 13.54 -27.31 -6.01
C VAL A 58 12.68 -28.46 -6.51
N LYS A 59 12.64 -29.60 -5.80
CA LYS A 59 11.79 -30.75 -6.15
C LYS A 59 10.30 -30.42 -6.05
N LYS A 60 9.91 -29.68 -5.02
CA LYS A 60 8.51 -29.32 -4.78
C LYS A 60 8.05 -28.19 -5.69
N TRP A 61 8.82 -27.11 -5.77
CA TRP A 61 8.39 -25.84 -6.35
C TRP A 61 8.96 -25.56 -7.76
N GLY A 62 10.09 -26.17 -8.12
CA GLY A 62 10.73 -26.02 -9.43
C GLY A 62 10.08 -26.87 -10.54
N LYS A 63 8.75 -26.83 -10.66
CA LYS A 63 7.99 -27.64 -11.63
C LYS A 63 8.17 -27.19 -13.07
N ARG A 64 8.31 -25.88 -13.28
CA ARG A 64 8.52 -25.31 -14.61
C ARG A 64 9.99 -25.33 -15.00
N GLU A 65 10.85 -24.72 -14.18
CA GLU A 65 12.29 -24.65 -14.46
C GLU A 65 13.09 -24.55 -13.15
N ILE A 66 14.25 -25.21 -13.12
CA ILE A 66 15.25 -25.09 -12.07
C ILE A 66 16.45 -24.35 -12.66
N LEU A 67 16.67 -23.11 -12.24
CA LEU A 67 17.79 -22.28 -12.70
C LEU A 67 19.10 -22.63 -11.99
N ALA A 68 19.02 -22.97 -10.70
CA ALA A 68 20.18 -23.34 -9.90
C ALA A 68 19.79 -24.28 -8.76
N LYS A 69 20.66 -25.26 -8.46
CA LYS A 69 20.60 -26.12 -7.27
C LYS A 69 22.01 -26.28 -6.73
N GLY A 70 22.26 -25.77 -5.53
CA GLY A 70 23.51 -25.92 -4.80
C GLY A 70 23.28 -26.19 -3.32
N LYS A 71 24.36 -26.19 -2.52
CA LYS A 71 24.28 -26.51 -1.09
C LYS A 71 23.57 -25.43 -0.25
N THR A 72 23.68 -24.17 -0.67
CA THR A 72 23.17 -23.02 0.07
C THR A 72 22.23 -22.15 -0.76
N LYS A 73 22.02 -22.47 -2.04
CA LYS A 73 21.15 -21.70 -2.94
C LYS A 73 20.36 -22.63 -3.87
N GLY A 74 19.07 -22.36 -3.96
CA GLY A 74 18.18 -22.88 -5.01
C GLY A 74 17.49 -21.73 -5.72
N SER A 75 17.39 -21.81 -7.04
CA SER A 75 16.66 -20.84 -7.87
C SER A 75 15.73 -21.59 -8.81
N ILE A 76 14.47 -21.17 -8.85
CA ILE A 76 13.43 -21.78 -9.69
C ILE A 76 12.66 -20.70 -10.43
N ILE A 77 12.00 -21.10 -11.52
CA ILE A 77 10.87 -20.35 -12.09
C ILE A 77 9.58 -21.08 -11.69
N THR A 78 8.63 -20.38 -11.09
CA THR A 78 7.32 -20.94 -10.74
C THR A 78 6.47 -21.16 -12.00
N GLU A 79 5.35 -21.86 -11.88
CA GLU A 79 4.44 -22.07 -13.02
C GLU A 79 3.94 -20.74 -13.61
N GLU A 80 3.74 -19.73 -12.75
CA GLU A 80 3.37 -18.36 -13.11
C GLU A 80 4.51 -17.57 -13.79
N GLY A 81 5.71 -18.15 -13.92
CA GLY A 81 6.84 -17.52 -14.61
C GLY A 81 7.64 -16.54 -13.75
N ILE A 82 7.51 -16.61 -12.44
CA ILE A 82 8.24 -15.73 -11.51
C ILE A 82 9.44 -16.48 -10.93
N GLN A 83 10.60 -15.80 -10.88
CA GLN A 83 11.78 -16.36 -10.26
C GLN A 83 11.68 -16.31 -8.73
N VAL A 84 12.02 -17.42 -8.07
CA VAL A 84 12.14 -17.52 -6.61
C VAL A 84 13.52 -18.07 -6.25
N ASP A 85 14.24 -17.30 -5.44
CA ASP A 85 15.55 -17.63 -4.91
C ASP A 85 15.42 -18.01 -3.42
N LEU A 86 15.83 -19.22 -3.05
CA LEU A 86 15.98 -19.65 -1.66
C LEU A 86 17.47 -19.70 -1.30
N ARG A 87 17.86 -19.03 -0.21
CA ARG A 87 19.23 -19.01 0.30
C ARG A 87 19.29 -19.48 1.74
N VAL A 88 20.20 -20.42 2.01
CA VAL A 88 20.53 -20.89 3.35
C VAL A 88 21.72 -20.09 3.86
N VAL A 89 21.58 -19.49 5.05
CA VAL A 89 22.64 -18.71 5.70
C VAL A 89 22.94 -19.24 7.10
N ASN A 90 24.13 -18.96 7.62
CA ASN A 90 24.46 -19.40 8.97
C ASN A 90 23.61 -18.66 10.01
N LYS A 91 23.33 -19.33 11.13
CA LYS A 91 22.50 -18.77 12.20
C LYS A 91 23.02 -17.42 12.72
N ASN A 92 24.34 -17.26 12.79
CA ASN A 92 24.98 -16.04 13.29
C ASN A 92 25.05 -14.92 12.24
N GLU A 93 24.69 -15.20 10.99
CA GLU A 93 24.72 -14.25 9.86
C GLU A 93 23.32 -13.80 9.45
N PHE A 94 22.26 -14.45 9.95
CA PHE A 94 20.90 -14.27 9.46
C PHE A 94 20.41 -12.83 9.52
N GLY A 95 20.72 -12.10 10.59
CA GLY A 95 20.39 -10.68 10.72
C GLY A 95 21.07 -9.80 9.68
N SER A 96 22.37 -10.03 9.46
CA SER A 96 23.16 -9.33 8.43
C SER A 96 22.73 -9.67 7.02
N ALA A 97 22.51 -10.95 6.72
CA ALA A 97 21.98 -11.38 5.45
C ALA A 97 20.60 -10.77 5.20
N LEU A 98 19.73 -10.76 6.21
CA LEU A 98 18.41 -10.16 6.09
C LEU A 98 18.49 -8.66 5.81
N GLN A 99 19.34 -7.90 6.50
CA GLN A 99 19.59 -6.48 6.19
C GLN A 99 20.07 -6.31 4.75
N TYR A 100 21.11 -7.06 4.38
CA TYR A 100 21.78 -6.98 3.09
C TYR A 100 20.85 -7.31 1.92
N PHE A 101 20.19 -8.47 1.95
CA PHE A 101 19.30 -8.92 0.88
C PHE A 101 17.95 -8.19 0.90
N THR A 102 17.52 -7.61 2.04
CA THR A 102 16.34 -6.72 2.04
C THR A 102 16.65 -5.43 1.28
N GLY A 103 17.85 -4.89 1.42
CA GLY A 103 18.22 -3.62 0.81
C GLY A 103 17.35 -2.46 1.30
N SER A 104 17.05 -1.45 0.47
CA SER A 104 17.43 -1.34 -0.96
C SER A 104 18.95 -1.23 -1.19
N LYS A 105 19.38 -1.31 -2.46
CA LYS A 105 20.79 -1.04 -2.82
C LYS A 105 21.28 0.30 -2.27
N ASN A 106 20.46 1.35 -2.40
CA ASN A 106 20.82 2.70 -1.95
C ASN A 106 20.90 2.78 -0.42
N HIS A 107 19.91 2.20 0.27
CA HIS A 107 19.95 2.08 1.74
C HIS A 107 21.22 1.34 2.22
N ASN A 108 21.60 0.24 1.56
CA ASN A 108 22.82 -0.49 1.88
C ASN A 108 24.09 0.32 1.62
N ILE A 109 24.10 1.22 0.63
CA ILE A 109 25.24 2.11 0.37
C ILE A 109 25.35 3.12 1.51
N GLU A 110 24.27 3.84 1.81
CA GLU A 110 24.26 4.86 2.88
C GLU A 110 24.61 4.26 4.25
N LEU A 111 24.02 3.11 4.60
CA LEU A 111 24.31 2.43 5.87
C LEU A 111 25.78 2.02 5.98
N ARG A 112 26.38 1.50 4.89
CA ARG A 112 27.79 1.11 4.87
C ARG A 112 28.72 2.32 4.92
N GLU A 113 28.41 3.39 4.20
CA GLU A 113 29.17 4.65 4.28
C GLU A 113 29.14 5.25 5.69
N PHE A 114 27.97 5.20 6.35
CA PHE A 114 27.85 5.60 7.74
C PHE A 114 28.67 4.69 8.67
N ALA A 115 28.58 3.37 8.51
CA ALA A 115 29.34 2.40 9.30
C ALA A 115 30.85 2.63 9.18
N LEU A 116 31.36 2.87 7.96
CA LEU A 116 32.77 3.16 7.71
C LEU A 116 33.25 4.40 8.49
N LYS A 117 32.45 5.47 8.50
CA LYS A 117 32.73 6.69 9.28
C LYS A 117 32.76 6.43 10.79
N LYS A 118 32.11 5.37 11.25
CA LYS A 118 32.10 4.92 12.66
C LYS A 118 33.15 3.85 12.98
N GLY A 119 34.01 3.47 12.01
CA GLY A 119 35.04 2.46 12.20
C GLY A 119 34.54 1.02 12.08
N TYR A 120 33.42 0.81 11.38
CA TYR A 120 32.82 -0.50 11.14
C TYR A 120 32.70 -0.81 9.65
N THR A 121 32.67 -2.10 9.30
CA THR A 121 32.28 -2.59 7.98
C THR A 121 31.10 -3.57 8.12
N ILE A 122 30.21 -3.58 7.13
CA ILE A 122 29.00 -4.41 7.11
C ILE A 122 28.96 -5.16 5.78
N ASN A 123 28.70 -6.45 5.85
CA ASN A 123 28.45 -7.32 4.71
C ASN A 123 27.33 -8.31 5.05
N GLU A 124 27.03 -9.24 4.14
CA GLU A 124 26.00 -10.28 4.33
C GLU A 124 26.26 -11.23 5.50
N TYR A 125 27.50 -11.30 5.99
CA TYR A 125 27.91 -12.19 7.07
C TYR A 125 27.86 -11.52 8.45
N GLY A 126 28.01 -10.20 8.54
CA GLY A 126 28.18 -9.55 9.84
C GLY A 126 28.44 -8.05 9.78
N ILE A 127 28.45 -7.45 10.96
CA ILE A 127 29.12 -6.17 11.22
C ILE A 127 30.44 -6.45 11.95
N PHE A 128 31.51 -5.76 11.54
CA PHE A 128 32.88 -5.97 12.00
C PHE A 128 33.56 -4.64 12.30
N LYS A 129 34.45 -4.61 13.29
CA LYS A 129 35.27 -3.43 13.61
C LYS A 129 36.52 -3.38 12.73
N ILE A 130 36.78 -2.24 12.11
CA ILE A 130 37.95 -2.03 11.25
C ILE A 130 39.23 -2.08 12.10
N GLY A 131 40.24 -2.82 11.63
CA GLY A 131 41.53 -2.95 12.31
C GLY A 131 41.59 -4.05 13.37
N GLU A 132 40.47 -4.70 13.70
CA GLU A 132 40.44 -5.92 14.52
C GLU A 132 40.30 -7.16 13.61
N LYS A 133 41.01 -8.25 13.93
CA LYS A 133 40.93 -9.50 13.15
C LYS A 133 39.49 -10.03 13.17
N GLU A 134 38.77 -9.91 12.05
CA GLU A 134 37.53 -10.60 11.63
C GLU A 134 36.48 -10.92 12.71
N LYS A 135 36.52 -10.25 13.86
CA LYS A 135 35.62 -10.55 14.97
C LYS A 135 34.27 -9.95 14.64
N GLN A 136 33.33 -10.81 14.29
CA GLN A 136 31.94 -10.44 14.15
C GLN A 136 31.44 -9.88 15.50
N ILE A 137 30.94 -8.64 15.49
CA ILE A 137 30.40 -7.98 16.68
C ILE A 137 28.87 -7.95 16.69
N GLY A 138 28.24 -8.33 15.58
CA GLY A 138 26.80 -8.48 15.43
C GLY A 138 26.43 -9.09 14.08
N GLY A 139 25.17 -9.49 13.93
CA GLY A 139 24.64 -10.02 12.67
C GLY A 139 23.73 -11.23 12.82
N LYS A 140 23.49 -11.71 14.05
CA LYS A 140 22.56 -12.81 14.29
C LYS A 140 21.12 -12.34 14.16
N GLU A 141 20.82 -11.17 14.73
CA GLU A 141 19.54 -10.48 14.58
C GLU A 141 19.73 -9.16 13.83
N GLU A 142 18.76 -8.81 12.99
CA GLU A 142 18.86 -7.63 12.12
C GLU A 142 19.00 -6.33 12.92
N LYS A 143 18.40 -6.29 14.12
CA LYS A 143 18.44 -5.17 15.06
C LYS A 143 19.86 -4.88 15.57
N GLU A 144 20.70 -5.90 15.74
CA GLU A 144 22.07 -5.76 16.26
C GLU A 144 22.93 -4.84 15.38
N ILE A 145 22.69 -4.82 14.07
CA ILE A 145 23.43 -3.98 13.12
C ILE A 145 23.15 -2.50 13.40
N TYR A 146 21.88 -2.14 13.50
CA TYR A 146 21.45 -0.76 13.75
C TYR A 146 21.86 -0.31 15.16
N GLU A 147 21.68 -1.17 16.18
CA GLU A 147 22.09 -0.89 17.56
C GLU A 147 23.60 -0.68 17.68
N THR A 148 24.42 -1.48 16.99
CA THR A 148 25.88 -1.31 16.96
C THR A 148 26.29 0.05 16.39
N LEU A 149 25.52 0.57 15.43
CA LEU A 149 25.75 1.88 14.84
C LEU A 149 25.12 3.04 15.63
N GLY A 150 24.44 2.75 16.75
CA GLY A 150 23.78 3.75 17.59
C GLY A 150 22.53 4.36 16.95
N MET A 151 21.79 3.57 16.16
CA MET A 151 20.52 4.00 15.54
C MET A 151 19.38 3.02 15.79
N GLU A 152 18.15 3.49 15.68
CA GLU A 152 16.95 2.64 15.74
C GLU A 152 16.92 1.62 14.58
N TRP A 153 16.30 0.47 14.81
CA TRP A 153 16.06 -0.48 13.71
C TRP A 153 15.05 0.09 12.72
N ILE A 154 15.45 0.12 11.46
CA ILE A 154 14.68 0.73 10.39
C ILE A 154 13.74 -0.33 9.77
N PRO A 155 12.41 -0.12 9.80
CA PRO A 155 11.45 -0.98 9.11
C PRO A 155 11.80 -1.13 7.61
N PRO A 156 11.71 -2.34 7.03
CA PRO A 156 12.04 -2.60 5.62
C PRO A 156 11.36 -1.64 4.63
N GLU A 157 10.13 -1.22 4.89
CA GLU A 157 9.36 -0.31 4.05
C GLU A 157 9.99 1.08 3.91
N LEU A 158 10.84 1.50 4.85
CA LEU A 158 11.51 2.81 4.83
C LEU A 158 12.88 2.78 4.16
N ARG A 159 13.42 1.59 3.84
CA ARG A 159 14.81 1.40 3.38
C ARG A 159 15.00 1.73 1.90
N GLU A 160 14.75 2.99 1.55
CA GLU A 160 14.75 3.49 0.18
C GLU A 160 15.71 4.68 -0.02
N ALA A 161 16.58 4.99 0.95
CA ALA A 161 17.50 6.14 0.93
C ALA A 161 16.76 7.48 0.76
N ARG A 162 15.81 7.74 1.67
CA ARG A 162 14.91 8.91 1.68
C ARG A 162 14.89 9.61 3.04
N GLY A 163 16.00 9.53 3.78
CA GLY A 163 16.18 10.16 5.09
C GLY A 163 15.97 9.22 6.28
N GLU A 164 15.81 7.92 6.06
CA GLU A 164 15.54 6.95 7.13
C GLU A 164 16.73 6.77 8.08
N ILE A 165 17.97 6.91 7.60
CA ILE A 165 19.18 6.79 8.42
C ILE A 165 19.28 7.98 9.38
N GLU A 166 19.08 9.20 8.89
CA GLU A 166 19.08 10.41 9.73
C GLU A 166 17.97 10.37 10.77
N ALA A 167 16.77 9.94 10.40
CA ALA A 167 15.66 9.79 11.33
C ALA A 167 15.96 8.73 12.41
N ALA A 168 16.53 7.58 12.03
CA ALA A 168 16.90 6.51 12.96
C ALA A 168 17.98 6.92 13.95
N LEU A 169 18.93 7.76 13.53
CA LEU A 169 19.98 8.30 14.40
C LEU A 169 19.44 9.30 15.43
N LYS A 170 18.38 10.02 15.08
CA LYS A 170 17.72 11.00 15.96
C LYS A 170 16.63 10.40 16.85
N GLY A 171 16.25 9.14 16.63
CA GLY A 171 15.08 8.54 17.27
C GLY A 171 13.75 9.15 16.79
N GLU A 172 13.71 9.56 15.52
CA GLU A 172 12.58 10.25 14.89
C GLU A 172 11.85 9.38 13.85
N LEU A 173 12.08 8.05 13.84
CA LEU A 173 11.34 7.16 12.95
C LEU A 173 9.83 7.16 13.30
N PRO A 174 8.94 7.19 12.29
CA PRO A 174 7.50 7.21 12.54
C PRO A 174 6.97 5.87 13.06
N GLU A 175 5.94 5.91 13.93
CA GLU A 175 5.16 4.70 14.25
C GLU A 175 4.23 4.35 13.09
N LEU A 176 4.75 3.57 12.14
CA LEU A 176 4.04 3.23 10.91
C LEU A 176 2.69 2.56 11.16
N VAL A 177 1.69 2.99 10.38
CA VAL A 177 0.34 2.39 10.37
C VAL A 177 0.40 0.88 10.14
N LYS A 178 -0.51 0.14 10.77
CA LYS A 178 -0.65 -1.31 10.68
C LYS A 178 -2.04 -1.65 10.12
N LEU A 179 -2.18 -2.81 9.50
CA LEU A 179 -3.47 -3.25 8.95
C LEU A 179 -4.58 -3.27 10.01
N LYS A 180 -4.24 -3.69 11.24
CA LYS A 180 -5.17 -3.70 12.39
C LYS A 180 -5.66 -2.31 12.83
N ASP A 181 -5.02 -1.24 12.37
CA ASP A 181 -5.42 0.13 12.68
C ASP A 181 -6.53 0.61 11.74
N ILE A 182 -6.76 -0.09 10.64
CA ILE A 182 -7.79 0.23 9.65
C ILE A 182 -9.17 -0.15 10.17
N LYS A 183 -10.08 0.80 10.14
CA LYS A 183 -11.47 0.71 10.62
C LYS A 183 -12.48 0.78 9.49
N GLY A 184 -12.06 1.11 8.28
CA GLY A 184 -12.94 1.13 7.13
C GLY A 184 -12.24 1.33 5.81
N ASP A 185 -13.04 1.26 4.76
CA ASP A 185 -12.64 1.37 3.37
C ASP A 185 -13.39 2.53 2.71
N LEU A 186 -12.66 3.37 1.98
CA LEU A 186 -13.19 4.60 1.39
C LEU A 186 -13.73 4.43 -0.03
N HIS A 187 -13.44 3.35 -0.73
CA HIS A 187 -13.75 3.25 -2.15
C HIS A 187 -14.15 1.83 -2.54
N ILE A 188 -15.46 1.57 -2.57
CA ILE A 188 -16.03 0.28 -2.93
C ILE A 188 -17.21 0.47 -3.89
N HIS A 189 -17.27 -0.38 -4.92
CA HIS A 189 -18.30 -0.41 -5.95
C HIS A 189 -19.28 -1.54 -5.68
N SER A 190 -20.56 -1.29 -5.97
CA SER A 190 -21.67 -2.23 -5.79
C SER A 190 -22.40 -2.45 -7.12
N LYS A 191 -23.43 -3.30 -7.10
CA LYS A 191 -24.32 -3.54 -8.24
C LYS A 191 -25.09 -2.29 -8.73
N TYR A 192 -24.99 -1.16 -8.04
CA TYR A 192 -25.56 0.10 -8.56
C TYR A 192 -24.78 0.66 -9.74
N SER A 193 -23.46 0.43 -9.83
CA SER A 193 -22.67 0.65 -11.05
C SER A 193 -22.15 -0.67 -11.63
N ASP A 194 -20.89 -0.98 -11.39
CA ASP A 194 -20.09 -2.03 -12.02
C ASP A 194 -19.50 -3.03 -11.01
N GLY A 195 -19.89 -2.91 -9.73
CA GLY A 195 -19.58 -3.91 -8.73
C GLY A 195 -20.40 -5.19 -8.90
N ALA A 196 -19.81 -6.33 -8.58
CA ALA A 196 -20.42 -7.66 -8.68
C ALA A 196 -21.35 -7.99 -7.49
N ASN A 197 -21.31 -7.21 -6.41
CA ASN A 197 -21.97 -7.53 -5.14
C ASN A 197 -23.00 -6.46 -4.74
N SER A 198 -24.07 -6.89 -4.08
CA SER A 198 -25.03 -6.00 -3.42
C SER A 198 -24.38 -5.29 -2.22
N ILE A 199 -24.91 -4.13 -1.84
CA ILE A 199 -24.42 -3.37 -0.68
C ILE A 199 -24.47 -4.22 0.60
N LEU A 200 -25.50 -5.05 0.76
CA LEU A 200 -25.64 -5.93 1.92
C LEU A 200 -24.55 -7.02 1.97
N GLU A 201 -24.19 -7.60 0.82
CA GLU A 201 -23.10 -8.59 0.76
C GLU A 201 -21.76 -7.94 1.11
N ILE A 202 -21.50 -6.75 0.59
CA ILE A 202 -20.29 -5.95 0.89
C ILE A 202 -20.25 -5.62 2.38
N ALA A 203 -21.34 -5.11 2.96
CA ALA A 203 -21.41 -4.77 4.37
C ALA A 203 -21.15 -5.99 5.28
N LYS A 204 -21.72 -7.16 4.95
CA LYS A 204 -21.47 -8.40 5.69
C LYS A 204 -20.02 -8.87 5.61
N GLU A 205 -19.37 -8.72 4.45
CA GLU A 205 -17.95 -9.06 4.34
C GLU A 205 -17.07 -8.08 5.12
N ALA A 206 -17.38 -6.79 5.06
CA ALA A 206 -16.71 -5.76 5.86
C ALA A 206 -16.79 -6.03 7.37
N GLU A 207 -17.92 -6.54 7.87
CA GLU A 207 -18.05 -6.98 9.27
C GLU A 207 -17.10 -8.13 9.62
N LYS A 208 -16.91 -9.10 8.71
CA LYS A 208 -15.95 -10.22 8.92
C LYS A 208 -14.51 -9.72 8.95
N LEU A 209 -14.19 -8.72 8.15
CA LEU A 209 -12.90 -8.02 8.15
C LEU A 209 -12.68 -7.17 9.40
N GLY A 210 -13.71 -6.97 10.23
CA GLY A 210 -13.64 -6.15 11.43
C GLY A 210 -13.75 -4.65 11.18
N TYR A 211 -14.21 -4.22 10.00
CA TYR A 211 -14.47 -2.81 9.73
C TYR A 211 -15.66 -2.29 10.54
N GLU A 212 -15.52 -1.04 10.97
CA GLU A 212 -16.54 -0.26 11.67
C GLU A 212 -17.39 0.55 10.69
N TRP A 213 -16.85 0.88 9.52
CA TRP A 213 -17.53 1.62 8.45
C TRP A 213 -16.98 1.30 7.07
N ILE A 214 -17.76 1.56 6.03
CA ILE A 214 -17.35 1.47 4.62
C ILE A 214 -18.04 2.57 3.82
N VAL A 215 -17.41 3.03 2.73
CA VAL A 215 -18.02 3.96 1.77
C VAL A 215 -18.37 3.20 0.49
N ILE A 216 -19.64 3.26 0.09
CA ILE A 216 -20.09 2.74 -1.21
C ILE A 216 -20.05 3.88 -2.21
N ALA A 217 -19.05 3.86 -3.10
CA ALA A 217 -18.67 4.94 -3.99
C ALA A 217 -18.89 4.57 -5.47
N ASP A 218 -20.06 4.03 -5.82
CA ASP A 218 -20.44 3.76 -7.22
C ASP A 218 -20.24 4.98 -8.14
N HIS A 219 -19.92 4.71 -9.41
CA HIS A 219 -19.62 5.70 -10.44
C HIS A 219 -20.81 6.62 -10.78
N SER A 220 -20.51 7.85 -11.15
CA SER A 220 -21.49 8.84 -11.63
C SER A 220 -21.98 8.60 -13.07
N MET A 221 -23.06 9.31 -13.42
CA MET A 221 -23.93 9.08 -14.59
C MET A 221 -23.23 9.01 -15.96
N SER A 222 -22.21 9.82 -16.25
CA SER A 222 -21.55 9.88 -17.56
C SER A 222 -20.75 8.63 -17.90
N LEU A 223 -20.37 7.82 -16.91
CA LEU A 223 -19.58 6.62 -17.07
C LEU A 223 -20.46 5.43 -17.53
N LYS A 224 -21.08 5.59 -18.71
CA LYS A 224 -22.03 4.61 -19.28
C LYS A 224 -21.44 3.21 -19.45
N VAL A 225 -20.13 3.11 -19.70
CA VAL A 225 -19.42 1.82 -19.83
C VAL A 225 -19.40 1.06 -18.50
N ALA A 226 -19.45 1.76 -17.37
CA ALA A 226 -19.47 1.20 -16.02
C ALA A 226 -20.86 1.27 -15.37
N GLY A 227 -21.92 1.51 -16.14
CA GLY A 227 -23.29 1.55 -15.60
C GLY A 227 -23.54 2.67 -14.58
N GLY A 228 -22.95 3.85 -14.79
CA GLY A 228 -23.07 5.01 -13.88
C GLY A 228 -24.49 5.28 -13.35
N VAL A 229 -24.59 5.63 -12.07
CA VAL A 229 -25.87 5.70 -11.35
C VAL A 229 -26.70 6.93 -11.79
N SER A 230 -27.96 6.75 -12.14
CA SER A 230 -28.87 7.85 -12.46
C SER A 230 -29.29 8.62 -11.19
N ILE A 231 -29.66 9.90 -11.32
CA ILE A 231 -30.20 10.70 -10.19
C ILE A 231 -31.46 10.04 -9.59
N GLU A 232 -32.25 9.34 -10.41
CA GLU A 232 -33.44 8.63 -9.95
C GLU A 232 -33.08 7.43 -9.07
N ASP A 233 -32.03 6.69 -9.42
CA ASP A 233 -31.58 5.51 -8.68
C ASP A 233 -30.80 5.87 -7.41
N LEU A 234 -30.20 7.06 -7.34
CA LEU A 234 -29.55 7.56 -6.12
C LEU A 234 -30.49 7.57 -4.91
N LYS A 235 -31.77 7.93 -5.11
CA LYS A 235 -32.78 7.89 -4.04
C LYS A 235 -33.06 6.47 -3.55
N LYS A 236 -33.03 5.48 -4.44
CA LYS A 236 -33.20 4.06 -4.11
C LYS A 236 -31.97 3.57 -3.33
N LYS A 237 -30.77 3.86 -3.82
CA LYS A 237 -29.48 3.55 -3.16
C LYS A 237 -29.43 4.09 -1.74
N LYS A 238 -29.80 5.35 -1.54
CA LYS A 238 -29.81 5.99 -0.21
C LYS A 238 -30.76 5.29 0.77
N LYS A 239 -32.00 5.02 0.34
CA LYS A 239 -32.98 4.28 1.17
C LYS A 239 -32.50 2.88 1.51
N GLU A 240 -31.89 2.18 0.54
CA GLU A 240 -31.32 0.86 0.78
C GLU A 240 -30.21 0.89 1.83
N ILE A 241 -29.29 1.86 1.73
CA ILE A 241 -28.23 2.08 2.72
C ILE A 241 -28.80 2.38 4.11
N GLU A 242 -29.83 3.21 4.21
CA GLU A 242 -30.52 3.50 5.47
C GLU A 242 -31.12 2.23 6.10
N GLU A 243 -31.73 1.35 5.29
CA GLU A 243 -32.26 0.07 5.76
C GLU A 243 -31.18 -0.95 6.13
N ILE A 244 -30.05 -0.97 5.40
CA ILE A 244 -28.90 -1.83 5.70
C ILE A 244 -28.25 -1.40 7.01
N ASN A 245 -28.07 -0.10 7.23
CA ASN A 245 -27.49 0.44 8.46
C ASN A 245 -28.30 0.11 9.73
N LYS A 246 -29.59 -0.21 9.61
CA LYS A 246 -30.42 -0.74 10.72
C LYS A 246 -30.14 -2.22 11.02
N LYS A 247 -29.57 -2.95 10.07
CA LYS A 247 -29.37 -4.41 10.09
C LYS A 247 -27.91 -4.82 10.26
N THR A 248 -26.96 -3.90 10.09
CA THR A 248 -25.51 -4.15 10.18
C THR A 248 -24.85 -3.33 11.29
N LYS A 249 -23.77 -3.87 11.86
CA LYS A 249 -22.89 -3.17 12.79
C LYS A 249 -21.97 -2.19 12.05
N VAL A 250 -21.50 -2.57 10.87
CA VAL A 250 -20.74 -1.68 9.99
C VAL A 250 -21.61 -0.52 9.54
N LEU A 251 -21.09 0.70 9.63
CA LEU A 251 -21.74 1.89 9.06
C LEU A 251 -21.46 1.95 7.56
N VAL A 252 -22.48 1.75 6.75
CA VAL A 252 -22.43 1.99 5.31
C VAL A 252 -22.66 3.47 5.06
N ILE A 253 -21.63 4.15 4.56
CA ILE A 253 -21.61 5.58 4.25
C ILE A 253 -22.09 5.77 2.81
N TYR A 254 -23.08 6.64 2.62
CA TYR A 254 -23.62 6.96 1.30
C TYR A 254 -22.65 7.85 0.52
N GLY A 255 -21.88 7.24 -0.39
CA GLY A 255 -20.91 7.95 -1.21
C GLY A 255 -21.12 7.80 -2.72
N THR A 256 -20.21 8.42 -3.45
CA THR A 256 -20.08 8.32 -4.91
C THR A 256 -18.65 8.60 -5.33
N GLU A 257 -18.23 7.96 -6.41
CA GLU A 257 -17.12 8.42 -7.22
C GLU A 257 -17.66 9.24 -8.40
N VAL A 258 -17.53 10.55 -8.32
CA VAL A 258 -17.97 11.49 -9.35
C VAL A 258 -16.87 11.77 -10.37
N ASP A 259 -17.22 11.73 -11.65
CA ASP A 259 -16.25 11.98 -12.71
C ASP A 259 -15.84 13.46 -12.82
N ILE A 260 -14.57 13.58 -13.19
CA ILE A 260 -13.73 14.72 -13.57
C ILE A 260 -14.27 15.75 -14.57
N LEU A 261 -15.15 15.43 -15.52
CA LEU A 261 -15.40 16.11 -16.85
C LEU A 261 -14.30 16.99 -17.51
N ASP A 262 -14.14 16.95 -18.84
CA ASP A 262 -13.02 17.58 -19.57
C ASP A 262 -12.74 19.09 -19.31
N ASP A 263 -13.69 19.83 -18.74
CA ASP A 263 -13.63 21.24 -18.34
C ASP A 263 -13.48 21.48 -16.81
N GLY A 264 -13.35 20.41 -16.03
CA GLY A 264 -13.21 20.38 -14.57
C GLY A 264 -14.51 20.56 -13.80
N ASN A 265 -15.66 20.55 -14.48
CA ASN A 265 -16.94 20.39 -13.80
C ASN A 265 -17.10 18.95 -13.30
N LEU A 266 -17.98 18.78 -12.31
CA LEU A 266 -18.32 17.47 -11.78
C LEU A 266 -19.55 16.93 -12.51
N ASP A 267 -19.59 15.62 -12.69
CA ASP A 267 -20.64 14.92 -13.44
C ASP A 267 -22.01 14.87 -12.75
N TYR A 268 -22.07 15.26 -11.47
CA TYR A 268 -23.33 15.55 -10.78
C TYR A 268 -23.45 17.04 -10.46
N PRO A 269 -24.67 17.60 -10.52
CA PRO A 269 -24.92 18.96 -10.07
C PRO A 269 -24.79 19.08 -8.54
N GLU A 270 -24.51 20.28 -8.06
CA GLU A 270 -24.22 20.53 -6.65
C GLU A 270 -25.37 20.17 -5.69
N ASP A 271 -26.61 20.29 -6.14
CA ASP A 271 -27.80 19.91 -5.37
C ASP A 271 -27.92 18.40 -5.17
N VAL A 272 -27.28 17.59 -6.01
CA VAL A 272 -27.09 16.15 -5.81
C VAL A 272 -25.86 15.89 -4.93
N LEU A 273 -24.74 16.56 -5.21
CA LEU A 273 -23.49 16.37 -4.46
C LEU A 273 -23.62 16.66 -2.95
N LYS A 274 -24.44 17.67 -2.59
CA LYS A 274 -24.68 18.03 -1.18
C LYS A 274 -25.32 16.92 -0.34
N ASP A 275 -26.04 15.98 -0.98
CA ASP A 275 -26.78 14.94 -0.27
C ASP A 275 -25.88 13.77 0.17
N PHE A 276 -24.80 13.51 -0.56
CA PHE A 276 -23.83 12.45 -0.24
C PHE A 276 -23.11 12.71 1.09
N ASP A 277 -22.87 11.63 1.83
CA ASP A 277 -22.07 11.62 3.06
C ASP A 277 -20.56 11.64 2.76
N PHE A 278 -20.13 11.14 1.61
CA PHE A 278 -18.74 11.19 1.15
C PHE A 278 -18.65 11.28 -0.38
N VAL A 279 -17.90 12.23 -0.92
CA VAL A 279 -17.74 12.44 -2.38
C VAL A 279 -16.28 12.27 -2.77
N ILE A 280 -16.05 11.29 -3.62
CA ILE A 280 -14.76 11.04 -4.25
C ILE A 280 -14.82 11.60 -5.66
N ALA A 281 -13.78 12.30 -6.10
CA ALA A 281 -13.72 12.82 -7.46
C ALA A 281 -12.52 12.20 -8.19
N ALA A 282 -12.71 11.80 -9.44
CA ALA A 282 -11.68 11.08 -10.22
C ALA A 282 -11.76 11.39 -11.72
N ILE A 283 -10.65 11.27 -12.43
CA ILE A 283 -10.62 11.38 -13.90
C ILE A 283 -10.70 9.99 -14.52
N HIS A 284 -11.67 9.76 -15.41
CA HIS A 284 -11.78 8.52 -16.19
C HIS A 284 -11.62 8.71 -17.70
N THR A 285 -11.63 9.96 -18.16
CA THR A 285 -11.61 10.32 -19.58
C THR A 285 -10.63 11.48 -19.83
N GLY A 286 -10.20 11.68 -21.08
CA GLY A 286 -9.34 12.81 -21.42
C GLY A 286 -7.88 12.65 -20.98
N PHE A 287 -7.38 11.43 -20.76
CA PHE A 287 -6.00 11.17 -20.28
C PHE A 287 -4.88 11.73 -21.16
N LYS A 288 -5.15 12.05 -22.43
CA LYS A 288 -4.18 12.62 -23.38
C LYS A 288 -4.16 14.15 -23.39
N GLN A 289 -4.94 14.80 -22.52
CA GLN A 289 -4.93 16.26 -22.39
C GLN A 289 -3.57 16.76 -21.87
N PRO A 290 -3.13 17.99 -22.22
CA PRO A 290 -1.89 18.54 -21.71
C PRO A 290 -1.85 18.61 -20.17
N GLN A 291 -0.66 18.48 -19.58
CA GLN A 291 -0.45 18.49 -18.13
C GLN A 291 -1.17 19.64 -17.42
N GLU A 292 -1.05 20.85 -17.96
CA GLU A 292 -1.68 22.05 -17.41
C GLU A 292 -3.21 21.94 -17.39
N LYS A 293 -3.81 21.41 -18.46
CA LYS A 293 -5.26 21.24 -18.55
C LYS A 293 -5.76 20.22 -17.52
N ILE A 294 -5.11 19.07 -17.42
CA ILE A 294 -5.44 18.04 -16.41
C ILE A 294 -5.28 18.60 -15.00
N THR A 295 -4.17 19.29 -14.74
CA THR A 295 -3.92 19.92 -13.42
C THR A 295 -5.03 20.91 -13.08
N ASN A 296 -5.39 21.82 -13.98
CA ASN A 296 -6.44 22.82 -13.74
C ASN A 296 -7.83 22.17 -13.57
N ARG A 297 -8.11 21.09 -14.32
CA ARG A 297 -9.34 20.28 -14.20
C ARG A 297 -9.49 19.73 -12.78
N VAL A 298 -8.44 19.12 -12.25
CA VAL A 298 -8.40 18.59 -10.87
C VAL A 298 -8.50 19.72 -9.83
N ILE A 299 -7.77 20.82 -10.02
CA ILE A 299 -7.80 21.95 -9.09
C ILE A 299 -9.22 22.53 -8.97
N LYS A 300 -9.92 22.67 -10.11
CA LYS A 300 -11.30 23.14 -10.13
C LYS A 300 -12.21 22.18 -9.36
N ALA A 301 -12.11 20.88 -9.60
CA ALA A 301 -12.86 19.87 -8.86
C ALA A 301 -12.59 19.92 -7.34
N LEU A 302 -11.32 20.04 -6.93
CA LEU A 302 -10.94 20.12 -5.50
C LEU A 302 -11.32 21.44 -4.82
N SER A 303 -11.65 22.49 -5.59
CA SER A 303 -12.21 23.72 -5.02
C SER A 303 -13.70 23.58 -4.67
N ASN A 304 -14.39 22.56 -5.18
CA ASN A 304 -15.80 22.32 -4.89
C ASN A 304 -15.98 21.94 -3.40
N PRO A 305 -16.91 22.57 -2.65
CA PRO A 305 -17.05 22.33 -1.21
C PRO A 305 -17.54 20.92 -0.86
N TYR A 306 -18.18 20.22 -1.79
CA TYR A 306 -18.76 18.89 -1.56
C TYR A 306 -17.78 17.75 -1.78
N VAL A 307 -16.71 17.94 -2.58
CA VAL A 307 -15.67 16.93 -2.80
C VAL A 307 -14.88 16.69 -1.51
N ASP A 308 -14.69 15.44 -1.12
CA ASP A 308 -13.90 15.06 0.06
C ASP A 308 -12.49 14.60 -0.33
N MET A 309 -12.37 13.81 -1.40
CA MET A 309 -11.13 13.10 -1.77
C MET A 309 -10.89 13.09 -3.28
N PHE A 310 -9.62 13.22 -3.70
CA PHE A 310 -9.19 12.92 -5.07
C PHE A 310 -8.78 11.45 -5.18
N ALA A 311 -9.48 10.66 -6.00
CA ALA A 311 -9.19 9.25 -6.21
C ALA A 311 -8.13 9.00 -7.29
N HIS A 312 -7.37 7.90 -7.10
CA HIS A 312 -6.30 7.38 -7.96
C HIS A 312 -5.63 8.48 -8.82
N PRO A 313 -4.86 9.39 -8.16
CA PRO A 313 -4.53 10.73 -8.67
C PRO A 313 -3.79 10.84 -10.01
N THR A 314 -3.21 9.74 -10.48
CA THR A 314 -2.47 9.69 -11.76
C THR A 314 -3.20 8.91 -12.83
N GLY A 315 -4.24 8.14 -12.46
CA GLY A 315 -4.96 7.24 -13.35
C GLY A 315 -4.10 6.11 -13.93
N ARG A 316 -2.92 5.84 -13.35
CA ARG A 316 -2.00 4.80 -13.83
C ARG A 316 -2.59 3.40 -13.65
N LEU A 317 -2.15 2.48 -14.51
CA LEU A 317 -2.31 1.05 -14.35
C LEU A 317 -0.97 0.38 -14.63
N ILE A 318 -0.28 -0.08 -13.58
CA ILE A 318 1.07 -0.63 -13.63
C ILE A 318 1.14 -1.77 -14.66
N GLY A 319 2.01 -1.61 -15.67
CA GLY A 319 2.21 -2.56 -16.75
C GLY A 319 1.15 -2.54 -17.86
N LYS A 320 0.14 -1.67 -17.77
CA LYS A 320 -0.96 -1.56 -18.76
C LYS A 320 -1.11 -0.15 -19.35
N ARG A 321 -1.03 0.88 -18.52
CA ARG A 321 -1.26 2.29 -18.91
C ARG A 321 -0.44 3.21 -18.00
N ASP A 322 0.40 4.04 -18.61
CA ASP A 322 1.08 5.10 -17.88
C ASP A 322 0.08 6.10 -17.28
N GLY A 323 0.45 6.76 -16.19
CA GLY A 323 -0.37 7.83 -15.64
C GLY A 323 -0.54 8.98 -16.62
N TYR A 324 -1.67 9.68 -16.55
CA TYR A 324 -1.81 10.93 -17.27
C TYR A 324 -0.85 11.98 -16.70
N GLU A 325 -0.42 12.91 -17.54
CA GLU A 325 0.46 14.01 -17.12
C GLU A 325 -0.29 14.94 -16.18
N ILE A 326 0.15 15.03 -14.91
CA ILE A 326 -0.45 15.90 -13.90
C ILE A 326 0.64 16.48 -13.00
N ASN A 327 0.50 17.75 -12.61
CA ASN A 327 1.38 18.36 -11.63
C ASN A 327 0.82 18.09 -10.22
N LEU A 328 1.24 16.96 -9.63
CA LEU A 328 0.77 16.55 -8.30
C LEU A 328 1.19 17.52 -7.19
N ASP A 329 2.30 18.25 -7.35
CA ASP A 329 2.72 19.24 -6.36
C ASP A 329 1.68 20.36 -6.21
N LYS A 330 1.21 20.92 -7.33
CA LYS A 330 0.11 21.90 -7.35
C LYS A 330 -1.18 21.32 -6.81
N VAL A 331 -1.48 20.05 -7.13
CA VAL A 331 -2.68 19.36 -6.61
C VAL A 331 -2.61 19.22 -5.09
N LEU A 332 -1.47 18.84 -4.53
CA LEU A 332 -1.27 18.73 -3.08
C LEU A 332 -1.40 20.08 -2.38
N GLU A 333 -0.89 21.17 -2.98
CA GLU A 333 -1.08 22.53 -2.44
C GLU A 333 -2.56 22.91 -2.35
N VAL A 334 -3.33 22.59 -3.39
CA VAL A 334 -4.77 22.83 -3.45
C VAL A 334 -5.53 21.94 -2.47
N ALA A 335 -5.16 20.66 -2.36
CA ALA A 335 -5.71 19.73 -1.38
C ALA A 335 -5.48 20.23 0.05
N LYS A 336 -4.28 20.74 0.36
CA LYS A 336 -3.98 21.38 1.64
C LYS A 336 -4.86 22.61 1.87
N LYS A 337 -4.95 23.52 0.88
CA LYS A 337 -5.74 24.76 0.96
C LYS A 337 -7.21 24.47 1.27
N TYR A 338 -7.83 23.53 0.55
CA TYR A 338 -9.25 23.21 0.68
C TYR A 338 -9.52 22.03 1.64
N LYS A 339 -8.50 21.52 2.32
CA LYS A 339 -8.57 20.38 3.27
C LYS A 339 -9.19 19.13 2.62
N LYS A 340 -8.79 18.84 1.39
CA LYS A 340 -9.19 17.64 0.64
C LYS A 340 -8.23 16.49 0.92
N LEU A 341 -8.76 15.28 0.91
CA LEU A 341 -7.98 14.06 1.00
C LEU A 341 -7.41 13.70 -0.38
N ILE A 342 -6.33 12.93 -0.35
CA ILE A 342 -5.78 12.28 -1.54
C ILE A 342 -5.80 10.77 -1.29
N GLU A 343 -6.26 10.02 -2.28
CA GLU A 343 -6.38 8.57 -2.18
C GLU A 343 -5.03 7.87 -2.33
N ILE A 344 -4.85 6.82 -1.54
CA ILE A 344 -3.95 5.69 -1.76
C ILE A 344 -4.83 4.52 -2.20
N ASN A 345 -4.99 4.36 -3.50
CA ASN A 345 -5.80 3.32 -4.09
C ASN A 345 -5.04 1.99 -3.99
N ALA A 346 -5.62 1.05 -3.24
CA ALA A 346 -5.00 -0.22 -2.89
C ALA A 346 -5.15 -1.29 -3.98
N PHE A 347 -5.86 -1.00 -5.08
CA PHE A 347 -6.01 -1.95 -6.17
C PHE A 347 -4.62 -2.34 -6.73
N PRO A 348 -4.30 -3.64 -6.89
CA PRO A 348 -2.96 -4.11 -7.20
C PRO A 348 -2.29 -3.45 -8.42
N GLU A 349 -3.04 -3.23 -9.49
CA GLU A 349 -2.56 -2.52 -10.67
C GLU A 349 -2.48 -1.00 -10.52
N ARG A 350 -3.15 -0.39 -9.54
CA ARG A 350 -3.11 1.07 -9.34
C ARG A 350 -2.01 1.48 -8.37
N GLN A 351 -2.11 1.05 -7.11
CA GLN A 351 -1.23 1.47 -6.01
C GLN A 351 -1.01 3.00 -6.01
N ASP A 352 -2.06 3.78 -6.21
CA ASP A 352 -2.00 5.19 -6.58
C ASP A 352 -2.76 6.02 -5.56
N LEU A 353 -2.14 6.82 -4.69
CA LEU A 353 -0.88 7.54 -4.83
C LEU A 353 0.42 6.75 -4.59
N GLN A 354 1.48 7.11 -5.32
CA GLN A 354 2.84 6.60 -5.10
C GLN A 354 3.39 6.98 -3.70
N ASP A 355 4.23 6.11 -3.14
CA ASP A 355 4.74 6.22 -1.76
C ASP A 355 5.47 7.55 -1.45
N PHE A 356 6.25 8.08 -2.37
CA PHE A 356 7.00 9.33 -2.16
C PHE A 356 6.06 10.55 -2.11
N TYR A 357 4.97 10.55 -2.87
CA TYR A 357 3.94 11.58 -2.76
C TYR A 357 3.09 11.40 -1.49
N CYS A 358 2.92 10.16 -0.99
CA CYS A 358 2.33 9.93 0.34
C CYS A 358 3.16 10.60 1.44
N LYS A 359 4.50 10.44 1.39
CA LYS A 359 5.42 11.10 2.33
C LYS A 359 5.32 12.63 2.22
N LYS A 360 5.31 13.17 1.00
CA LYS A 360 5.14 14.61 0.74
C LYS A 360 3.81 15.14 1.29
N ALA A 361 2.71 14.42 1.06
CA ALA A 361 1.39 14.77 1.59
C ALA A 361 1.37 14.80 3.12
N LYS A 362 2.03 13.83 3.78
CA LYS A 362 2.24 13.84 5.25
C LYS A 362 3.00 15.08 5.71
N GLU A 363 4.12 15.41 5.08
CA GLU A 363 4.94 16.58 5.43
C GLU A 363 4.17 17.90 5.24
N MET A 364 3.24 17.93 4.28
CA MET A 364 2.35 19.07 4.06
C MET A 364 1.19 19.16 5.07
N GLY A 365 0.95 18.12 5.87
CA GLY A 365 -0.16 18.01 6.82
C GLY A 365 -1.50 17.62 6.16
N ILE A 366 -1.46 16.99 4.99
CA ILE A 366 -2.64 16.51 4.27
C ILE A 366 -3.05 15.15 4.84
N LEU A 367 -4.33 14.99 5.13
CA LEU A 367 -4.89 13.69 5.52
C LEU A 367 -5.08 12.83 4.27
N LEU A 368 -4.62 11.58 4.27
CA LEU A 368 -4.81 10.65 3.17
C LEU A 368 -5.96 9.68 3.46
N GLY A 369 -6.51 9.08 2.41
CA GLY A 369 -7.50 8.01 2.49
C GLY A 369 -7.05 6.79 1.69
N ILE A 370 -7.31 5.57 2.18
CA ILE A 370 -7.08 4.32 1.46
C ILE A 370 -8.42 3.81 0.95
N GLY A 371 -8.51 3.57 -0.35
CA GLY A 371 -9.65 2.91 -0.99
C GLY A 371 -9.20 1.61 -1.65
N THR A 372 -9.94 0.52 -1.51
CA THR A 372 -9.57 -0.73 -2.23
C THR A 372 -9.96 -0.73 -3.69
N ASP A 373 -10.87 0.16 -4.09
CA ASP A 373 -11.46 0.18 -5.44
C ASP A 373 -12.12 -1.18 -5.75
N ALA A 374 -12.73 -1.76 -4.71
CA ALA A 374 -13.26 -3.12 -4.77
C ALA A 374 -14.54 -3.14 -5.60
N HIS A 375 -14.51 -3.93 -6.67
CA HIS A 375 -15.65 -4.30 -7.51
C HIS A 375 -16.17 -5.70 -7.19
N SER A 376 -15.51 -6.43 -6.28
CA SER A 376 -16.05 -7.64 -5.67
C SER A 376 -15.57 -7.80 -4.23
N ILE A 377 -16.29 -8.58 -3.42
CA ILE A 377 -15.97 -8.77 -1.99
C ILE A 377 -14.56 -9.33 -1.73
N SER A 378 -13.99 -10.12 -2.64
CA SER A 378 -12.62 -10.64 -2.50
C SER A 378 -11.55 -9.55 -2.65
N GLN A 379 -11.89 -8.42 -3.28
CA GLN A 379 -10.99 -7.29 -3.49
C GLN A 379 -10.90 -6.38 -2.25
N LEU A 380 -11.81 -6.50 -1.28
CA LEU A 380 -11.70 -5.80 0.01
C LEU A 380 -10.40 -6.17 0.77
N TYR A 381 -9.85 -7.35 0.49
CA TYR A 381 -8.59 -7.83 1.06
C TYR A 381 -7.37 -7.11 0.48
N TYR A 382 -7.53 -6.29 -0.57
CA TYR A 382 -6.44 -5.46 -1.12
C TYR A 382 -5.99 -4.35 -0.17
N MET A 383 -6.72 -4.08 0.91
CA MET A 383 -6.35 -3.07 1.92
C MET A 383 -4.91 -3.22 2.42
N ASP A 384 -4.40 -4.45 2.53
CA ASP A 384 -3.00 -4.72 2.89
C ASP A 384 -1.98 -4.06 1.93
N ILE A 385 -2.31 -3.94 0.64
CA ILE A 385 -1.50 -3.24 -0.36
C ILE A 385 -1.50 -1.74 -0.08
N GLY A 386 -2.67 -1.13 0.17
CA GLY A 386 -2.77 0.28 0.50
C GLY A 386 -2.04 0.65 1.79
N VAL A 387 -2.16 -0.21 2.81
CA VAL A 387 -1.39 -0.07 4.07
C VAL A 387 0.12 -0.21 3.79
N THR A 388 0.54 -1.12 2.93
CA THR A 388 1.95 -1.27 2.55
C THR A 388 2.48 0.03 1.90
N VAL A 389 1.73 0.61 0.96
CA VAL A 389 2.09 1.89 0.32
C VAL A 389 2.13 3.03 1.36
N ALA A 390 1.15 3.09 2.26
CA ALA A 390 1.12 4.06 3.35
C ALA A 390 2.35 3.97 4.27
N ARG A 391 2.76 2.74 4.62
CA ARG A 391 3.97 2.50 5.43
C ARG A 391 5.22 2.98 4.72
N ARG A 392 5.36 2.71 3.43
CA ARG A 392 6.46 3.23 2.58
C ARG A 392 6.44 4.75 2.44
N GLY A 393 5.26 5.35 2.52
CA GLY A 393 5.04 6.80 2.61
C GLY A 393 5.23 7.39 4.00
N TRP A 394 5.81 6.64 4.95
CA TRP A 394 6.08 7.06 6.34
C TRP A 394 4.81 7.41 7.12
N LEU A 395 3.63 6.92 6.70
CA LEU A 395 2.37 7.31 7.31
C LEU A 395 2.15 6.60 8.65
N GLU A 396 1.70 7.39 9.62
CA GLU A 396 1.26 6.95 10.94
C GLU A 396 -0.27 6.97 10.96
N LYS A 397 -0.89 6.41 12.00
CA LYS A 397 -2.37 6.34 12.09
C LYS A 397 -3.04 7.69 11.87
N ARG A 398 -2.50 8.74 12.51
CA ARG A 398 -3.01 10.12 12.42
C ARG A 398 -2.99 10.72 11.02
N ASN A 399 -2.26 10.12 10.08
CA ASN A 399 -2.17 10.60 8.70
C ASN A 399 -3.25 10.00 7.78
N ILE A 400 -4.05 9.05 8.26
CA ILE A 400 -4.97 8.27 7.40
C ILE A 400 -6.36 8.23 8.01
N LEU A 401 -7.36 8.69 7.24
CA LEU A 401 -8.76 8.74 7.67
C LEU A 401 -9.32 7.35 8.03
N ASN A 402 -8.86 6.31 7.36
CA ASN A 402 -9.27 4.93 7.59
C ASN A 402 -9.06 4.44 9.03
N THR A 403 -8.25 5.13 9.83
CA THR A 403 -8.04 4.80 11.24
C THR A 403 -9.10 5.34 12.19
N PHE A 404 -10.00 6.18 11.68
CA PHE A 404 -11.06 6.79 12.46
C PHE A 404 -12.06 5.73 12.89
N THR A 405 -12.46 5.76 14.16
CA THR A 405 -13.60 4.97 14.65
C THR A 405 -14.90 5.39 13.96
N LYS A 406 -15.94 4.55 14.08
CA LYS A 406 -17.30 4.87 13.60
C LYS A 406 -17.80 6.25 14.05
N LYS A 407 -17.46 6.65 15.28
CA LYS A 407 -17.81 7.97 15.82
C LYS A 407 -17.03 9.09 15.13
N GLU A 408 -15.72 8.94 15.02
CA GLU A 408 -14.84 9.96 14.44
C GLU A 408 -15.15 10.21 12.95
N ILE A 409 -15.42 9.16 12.16
CA ILE A 409 -15.83 9.33 10.76
C ILE A 409 -17.20 10.00 10.64
N SER A 410 -18.14 9.66 11.52
CA SER A 410 -19.46 10.32 11.56
C SER A 410 -19.33 11.81 11.90
N ASP A 411 -18.44 12.16 12.83
CA ASP A 411 -18.17 13.54 13.20
C ASP A 411 -17.41 14.29 12.09
N TYR A 412 -16.52 13.61 11.36
CA TYR A 412 -15.88 14.14 10.15
C TYR A 412 -16.93 14.51 9.08
N ILE A 413 -17.84 13.59 8.75
CA ILE A 413 -18.91 13.80 7.77
C ILE A 413 -19.83 14.96 8.19
N LYS A 414 -20.26 14.99 9.46
CA LYS A 414 -21.09 16.10 10.00
C LYS A 414 -20.38 17.45 9.89
N LYS A 415 -19.09 17.52 10.21
CA LYS A 415 -18.30 18.75 10.07
C LYS A 415 -18.17 19.16 8.61
N ARG A 416 -17.98 18.22 7.67
CA ARG A 416 -17.93 18.52 6.24
C ARG A 416 -19.26 19.07 5.74
N LYS A 417 -20.39 18.44 6.07
CA LYS A 417 -21.72 18.91 5.68
C LYS A 417 -22.03 20.32 6.19
N LYS A 418 -21.44 20.74 7.32
CA LYS A 418 -21.52 22.12 7.82
C LYS A 418 -20.62 23.13 7.08
N ARG A 419 -19.55 22.69 6.42
CA ARG A 419 -18.63 23.55 5.63
C ARG A 419 -19.15 23.84 4.23
N GLY A 420 -20.04 22.98 3.71
CA GLY A 420 -20.72 23.16 2.42
C GLY A 420 -22.01 23.96 2.52
N VAL A 421 -22.21 24.73 3.59
CA VAL A 421 -23.31 25.69 3.80
C VAL A 421 -22.71 27.07 3.98
#